data_AF-A0A957CNI0-F1
#
_entry.id   AF-A0A957CNI0-F1
#
_cell.length_a   1.000
_cell.length_b   1.000
_cell.length_c   1.000
_cell.angle_alpha   90.00
_cell.angle_beta   90.00
_cell.angle_gamma   90.00
#
_symmetry.space_group_name_H-M   'P 1'
#
loop_
_entity.id
_entity.type
_entity.pdbx_description
1 polymer ?
#
loop_
_entity_poly.entity_id
_entity_poly.type
_entity_poly.pdbx_seq_one_letter_code
_entity_poly.pdbx_strand_id
1 'polypeptide(L)'
;SGDVRWAERQSVRHWTLVHVMQQPDRVWTGVVVDRRGKRDIVLIPELALETAVFSQGTLKLDDTVQIKQRDVNLPLLESRFELITGT
;
A
#
# COMPACT_ATOMS: atom_id res chain seq x y z
N SER A 1 -16.99 2.74 -22.70
CA SER A 1 -17.77 2.08 -21.63
C SER A 1 -17.02 2.19 -20.32
N GLY A 2 -17.71 2.21 -19.17
CA GLY A 2 -17.08 2.12 -17.84
C GLY A 2 -16.30 0.81 -17.64
N ASP A 3 -16.68 -0.26 -18.34
CA ASP A 3 -16.08 -1.60 -18.21
C ASP A 3 -14.61 -1.64 -18.64
N VAL A 4 -14.25 -0.90 -19.70
CA VAL A 4 -12.87 -0.82 -20.20
C VAL A 4 -11.95 -0.21 -19.15
N ARG A 5 -12.34 0.94 -18.58
CA ARG A 5 -11.55 1.61 -17.53
C ARG A 5 -11.49 0.77 -16.25
N TRP A 6 -12.54 0.03 -15.93
CA TRP A 6 -12.54 -0.86 -14.78
C TRP A 6 -11.55 -2.02 -14.98
N ALA A 7 -11.61 -2.69 -16.13
CA ALA A 7 -10.69 -3.79 -16.48
C ALA A 7 -9.22 -3.33 -16.53
N GLU A 8 -8.98 -2.13 -17.05
CA GLU A 8 -7.67 -1.49 -17.05
C GLU A 8 -7.15 -1.28 -15.61
N ARG A 9 -7.94 -0.70 -14.71
CA ARG A 9 -7.54 -0.52 -13.30
C ARG A 9 -7.24 -1.85 -12.60
N GLN A 10 -8.01 -2.91 -12.86
CA GLN A 10 -7.72 -4.22 -12.28
C GLN A 10 -6.41 -4.81 -12.82
N SER A 11 -6.15 -4.64 -14.13
CA SER A 11 -4.92 -5.12 -14.77
C SER A 11 -3.70 -4.37 -14.24
N VAL A 12 -3.77 -3.04 -14.11
CA VAL A 12 -2.72 -2.23 -13.50
C VAL A 12 -2.46 -2.69 -12.08
N ARG A 13 -3.51 -2.84 -11.27
CA ARG A 13 -3.37 -3.32 -9.89
C ARG A 13 -2.72 -4.69 -9.81
N HIS A 14 -3.11 -5.63 -10.67
CA HIS A 14 -2.50 -6.96 -10.73
C HIS A 14 -0.99 -6.88 -10.96
N TRP A 15 -0.56 -6.16 -12.00
CA TRP A 15 0.86 -6.06 -12.33
C TRP A 15 1.67 -5.27 -11.29
N THR A 16 1.08 -4.24 -10.67
CA THR A 16 1.70 -3.56 -9.53
C THR A 16 1.95 -4.54 -8.37
N LEU A 17 1.00 -5.42 -8.06
CA LEU A 17 1.19 -6.43 -7.00
C LEU A 17 2.24 -7.48 -7.36
N VAL A 18 2.31 -7.91 -8.62
CA VAL A 18 3.38 -8.78 -9.11
C VAL A 18 4.74 -8.10 -8.95
N HIS A 19 4.86 -6.82 -9.30
CA HIS A 19 6.10 -6.05 -9.12
C HIS A 19 6.55 -6.00 -7.65
N VAL A 20 5.60 -5.77 -6.73
CA VAL A 20 5.88 -5.80 -5.28
C VAL A 20 6.34 -7.20 -4.83
N MET A 21 5.68 -8.27 -5.28
CA MET A 21 6.05 -9.65 -4.92
C MET A 21 7.47 -10.04 -5.36
N GLN A 22 7.95 -9.46 -6.46
CA GLN A 22 9.32 -9.69 -6.95
C GLN A 22 10.39 -9.03 -6.08
N GLN A 23 9.99 -8.17 -5.13
CA GLN A 23 10.88 -7.36 -4.30
C GLN A 23 10.50 -7.48 -2.80
N PRO A 24 10.47 -8.69 -2.21
CA PRO A 24 9.92 -8.92 -0.88
C PRO A 24 10.68 -8.18 0.23
N ASP A 25 11.98 -7.93 0.04
CA ASP A 25 12.81 -7.20 1.01
C ASP A 25 12.82 -5.69 0.82
N ARG A 26 12.17 -5.19 -0.23
CA ARG A 26 12.17 -3.78 -0.53
C ARG A 26 11.36 -3.01 0.51
N VAL A 27 11.97 -1.95 1.00
CA VAL A 27 11.33 -0.93 1.80
C VAL A 27 10.78 0.14 0.85
N TRP A 28 9.52 0.49 1.08
CA TRP A 28 8.82 1.51 0.31
C TRP A 28 8.62 2.75 1.16
N THR A 29 8.77 3.91 0.54
CA THR A 29 8.39 5.19 1.15
C THR A 29 6.92 5.44 0.87
N GLY A 30 6.15 5.71 1.91
CA GLY A 30 4.74 6.06 1.84
C GLY A 30 4.43 7.38 2.53
N VAL A 31 3.29 7.98 2.19
CA VAL A 31 2.76 9.21 2.78
C VAL A 31 1.38 8.92 3.37
N VAL A 32 1.15 9.35 4.61
CA VAL A 32 -0.17 9.22 5.24
C VAL A 32 -1.15 10.19 4.61
N VAL A 33 -2.22 9.67 4.00
CA VAL A 33 -3.23 10.44 3.25
C VAL A 33 -4.60 10.45 3.91
N ASP A 34 -4.86 9.53 4.84
CA ASP A 34 -6.10 9.48 5.63
C ASP A 34 -5.85 8.79 6.98
N ARG A 35 -6.61 9.15 8.00
CA ARG A 35 -6.48 8.62 9.36
C ARG A 35 -7.79 8.01 9.84
N ARG A 36 -7.75 6.74 10.23
CA ARG A 36 -8.95 5.96 10.61
C ARG A 36 -8.77 5.24 11.93
N GLY A 37 -8.59 6.03 13.00
CA GLY A 37 -8.49 5.51 14.37
C GLY A 37 -7.23 4.68 14.59
N LYS A 38 -7.36 3.35 14.54
CA LYS A 38 -6.23 2.42 14.75
C LYS A 38 -5.41 2.13 13.49
N ARG A 39 -5.93 2.49 12.32
CA ARG A 39 -5.27 2.32 11.03
C ARG A 39 -5.22 3.63 10.29
N ASP A 40 -4.12 3.88 9.61
CA ASP A 40 -3.97 5.01 8.70
C ASP A 40 -3.83 4.50 7.26
N ILE A 41 -4.33 5.28 6.30
CA ILE A 41 -4.15 4.99 4.88
C ILE A 41 -2.86 5.66 4.44
N VAL A 42 -1.97 4.87 3.87
CA VAL A 42 -0.68 5.29 3.34
C VAL A 42 -0.72 5.11 1.83
N LEU A 43 -0.44 6.19 1.09
CA LEU A 43 -0.15 6.14 -0.34
C LEU A 43 1.33 5.81 -0.52
N ILE A 44 1.64 4.83 -1.37
CA ILE A 44 3.00 4.55 -1.86
C ILE A 44 3.12 5.25 -3.22
N PRO A 45 3.75 6.44 -3.33
CA PRO A 45 3.70 7.24 -4.55
C PRO A 45 4.32 6.54 -5.76
N GLU A 46 5.41 5.80 -5.56
CA GLU A 46 6.08 5.04 -6.62
C GLU A 46 5.18 3.97 -7.26
N LEU A 47 4.22 3.45 -6.51
CA LEU A 47 3.31 2.39 -6.97
C LEU A 47 1.91 2.90 -7.32
N ALA A 48 1.61 4.16 -7.02
CA ALA A 48 0.25 4.71 -7.01
C ALA A 48 -0.75 3.79 -6.26
N LEU A 49 -0.29 3.20 -5.15
CA LEU A 49 -1.02 2.18 -4.38
C LEU A 49 -1.29 2.68 -2.96
N GLU A 50 -2.54 2.58 -2.52
CA GLU A 50 -2.92 2.85 -1.14
C GLU A 50 -2.99 1.56 -0.31
N THR A 51 -2.58 1.63 0.94
CA THR A 51 -2.67 0.52 1.89
C THR A 51 -2.99 1.00 3.30
N ALA A 52 -3.73 0.19 4.06
CA ALA A 52 -4.02 0.49 5.45
C ALA A 52 -2.94 -0.10 6.35
N VAL A 53 -2.23 0.74 7.10
CA VAL A 53 -1.22 0.32 8.09
C VAL A 53 -1.75 0.50 9.50
N PHE A 54 -1.35 -0.39 10.40
CA PHE A 54 -1.70 -0.26 11.82
C PHE A 54 -0.69 0.62 12.53
N SER A 55 -1.13 1.81 12.94
CA SER A 55 -0.29 2.86 13.54
C SER A 55 -0.69 3.20 14.97
N GLN A 56 -1.78 2.62 15.50
CA GLN A 56 -2.36 2.98 16.80
C GLN A 56 -2.64 4.49 16.96
N GLY A 57 -2.76 5.24 15.85
CA GLY A 57 -3.02 6.68 15.87
C GLY A 57 -1.79 7.55 16.17
N THR A 58 -0.57 7.00 16.05
CA THR A 58 0.67 7.77 16.30
C THR A 58 1.08 8.65 15.11
N LEU A 59 0.60 8.35 13.91
CA LEU A 59 0.97 9.08 12.70
C LEU A 59 0.04 10.28 12.44
N LYS A 60 0.59 11.30 11.80
CA LYS A 60 -0.13 12.48 11.34
C LYS A 60 -0.33 12.41 9.83
N LEU A 61 -1.30 13.20 9.35
CA LEU A 61 -1.46 13.42 7.91
C LEU A 61 -0.15 14.01 7.34
N ASP A 62 0.19 13.63 6.12
CA ASP A 62 1.41 14.02 5.40
C ASP A 62 2.72 13.49 5.98
N ASP A 63 2.67 12.68 7.05
CA ASP A 63 3.87 12.00 7.56
C ASP A 63 4.41 11.03 6.49
N THR A 64 5.72 11.10 6.27
CA THR A 64 6.44 10.15 5.44
C THR A 64 6.89 8.97 6.28
N VAL A 65 6.51 7.76 5.86
CA VAL A 65 6.78 6.51 6.59
C VAL A 65 7.52 5.50 5.72
N GLN A 66 8.26 4.62 6.37
CA GLN A 66 8.87 3.45 5.71
C GLN A 66 8.02 2.23 6.01
N ILE A 67 7.62 1.52 4.95
CA ILE A 67 6.77 0.33 5.05
C ILE A 67 7.35 -0.82 4.23
N LYS A 68 7.12 -2.05 4.69
CA LYS A 68 7.51 -3.27 3.99
C LYS A 68 6.27 -4.07 3.62
N GLN A 69 6.33 -4.78 2.49
CA GLN A 69 5.28 -5.71 2.11
C GLN A 69 5.29 -6.91 3.08
N ARG A 70 4.12 -7.24 3.63
CA ARG A 70 3.91 -8.36 4.55
C ARG A 70 3.26 -9.55 3.86
N ASP A 71 2.20 -9.29 3.09
CA ASP A 71 1.46 -10.34 2.38
C ASP A 71 0.81 -9.79 1.09
N VAL A 72 0.68 -10.62 0.06
CA VAL A 72 -0.01 -10.29 -1.19
C VAL A 72 -0.92 -11.45 -1.58
N ASN A 73 -2.22 -11.18 -1.64
CA ASN A 73 -3.21 -12.09 -2.19
C ASN A 73 -3.56 -11.63 -3.61
N LEU A 74 -2.79 -12.13 -4.58
CA LEU A 74 -2.91 -11.72 -5.99
C LEU A 74 -4.29 -12.04 -6.61
N PRO A 75 -4.93 -13.20 -6.35
CA PRO A 75 -6.29 -13.46 -6.85
C PRO A 75 -7.35 -12.46 -6.37
N LEU A 76 -7.22 -11.95 -5.15
CA LEU A 76 -8.13 -10.92 -4.60
C LEU A 76 -7.66 -9.48 -4.85
N LEU A 77 -6.48 -9.31 -5.47
CA LEU A 77 -5.82 -8.01 -5.65
C LEU A 77 -5.60 -7.25 -4.32
N GLU A 78 -5.35 -7.98 -3.24
CA GLU A 78 -5.09 -7.42 -1.91
C GLU A 78 -3.62 -7.49 -1.55
N SER A 79 -3.13 -6.47 -0.85
CA SER A 79 -1.78 -6.43 -0.32
C SER A 79 -1.79 -5.79 1.06
N ARG A 80 -0.97 -6.34 1.96
CA ARG A 80 -0.77 -5.82 3.30
C ARG A 80 0.65 -5.35 3.45
N PHE A 81 0.79 -4.14 3.98
CA PHE A 81 2.06 -3.55 4.35
C PHE A 81 2.09 -3.30 5.85
N GLU A 82 3.30 -3.24 6.40
CA GLU A 82 3.53 -2.92 7.81
C GLU A 82 4.59 -1.84 7.94
N LEU A 83 4.44 -1.02 8.98
CA LEU A 83 5.43 -0.01 9.34
C LEU A 83 6.73 -0.70 9.77
N ILE A 84 7.85 -0.17 9.30
CA ILE A 84 9.15 -0.57 9.81
C ILE A 84 9.41 0.29 11.04
N THR A 85 9.09 -0.23 12.22
CA THR A 85 9.49 0.40 13.48
C THR A 85 11.00 0.22 13.63
N GLY A 86 11.76 1.31 13.57
CA GLY A 86 13.16 1.30 14.00
C GLY A 86 13.22 0.83 15.45
N THR A 87 14.05 -0.18 15.72
CA THR A 87 14.36 -0.64 17.09
C THR A 87 15.03 0.47 17.88
#